data_AF-A0A9X8VDX3-F1
#
_entry.id   AF-A0A9X8VDX3-F1
#
_cell.length_a   1.000
_cell.length_b   1.000
_cell.length_c   1.000
_cell.angle_alpha   90.00
_cell.angle_beta   90.00
_cell.angle_gamma   90.00
#
_symmetry.space_group_name_H-M   'P 1'
#
loop_
_entity.id
_entity.type
_entity.pdbx_description
1 polymer ?
#
loop_
_entity_poly.entity_id
_entity_poly.type
_entity_poly.pdbx_seq_one_letter_code
_entity_poly.pdbx_strand_id
1 'polypeptide(L)'
;SIDLDTLFRIGRGRAPTGEPAAAAEMTKWFNTNYHYMVPEFQQGQQFKLGWTQLLDEVDEALALGHRIKPVLLGPLTYLWLGKVKG
;
A
#
# COMPACT_ATOMS: atom_id res chain seq x y z
N SER A 1 -1.95 4.70 -15.14
CA SER A 1 -2.87 4.86 -14.01
C SER A 1 -2.41 3.92 -12.90
N ILE A 2 -2.66 4.25 -11.63
CA ILE A 2 -2.56 3.27 -10.53
C ILE A 2 -3.92 2.58 -10.47
N ASP A 3 -3.91 1.25 -10.57
CA ASP A 3 -5.11 0.42 -10.65
C ASP A 3 -4.93 -0.89 -9.87
N LEU A 4 -5.98 -1.70 -9.85
CA LEU A 4 -5.98 -2.99 -9.15
C LEU A 4 -4.91 -3.95 -9.70
N ASP A 5 -4.67 -3.91 -11.01
CA ASP A 5 -3.64 -4.73 -11.65
C ASP A 5 -2.23 -4.27 -11.21
N THR A 6 -2.02 -2.97 -11.01
CA THR A 6 -0.79 -2.43 -10.43
C THR A 6 -0.56 -2.95 -9.01
N LEU A 7 -1.60 -2.94 -8.17
CA LEU A 7 -1.53 -3.50 -6.80
C LEU A 7 -1.16 -4.99 -6.80
N PHE A 8 -1.78 -5.79 -7.68
CA PHE A 8 -1.44 -7.21 -7.80
C PHE A 8 -0.04 -7.46 -8.38
N ARG A 9 0.42 -6.66 -9.34
CA ARG A 9 1.80 -6.76 -9.83
C ARG A 9 2.82 -6.45 -8.73
N ILE A 10 2.55 -5.47 -7.85
CA ILE A 10 3.41 -5.21 -6.69
C ILE A 10 3.41 -6.43 -5.74
N GLY A 11 2.25 -6.99 -5.41
CA GLY A 11 2.15 -8.07 -4.43
C GLY A 11 2.62 -9.45 -4.90
N ARG A 12 2.48 -9.78 -6.19
CA ARG A 12 2.77 -11.12 -6.72
C ARG A 12 3.42 -11.16 -8.11
N GLY A 13 3.81 -10.01 -8.64
CA GLY A 13 4.53 -9.92 -9.91
C GLY A 13 3.68 -10.11 -11.18
N ARG A 14 2.39 -10.43 -11.07
CA ARG A 14 1.49 -10.66 -12.20
C ARG A 14 0.06 -10.20 -11.93
N ALA A 15 -0.61 -9.75 -12.98
CA ALA A 15 -2.02 -9.37 -13.02
C ALA A 15 -2.64 -9.74 -14.39
N PRO A 16 -3.98 -9.66 -14.57
CA PRO A 16 -4.64 -9.96 -15.84
C PRO A 16 -4.11 -9.13 -17.03
N THR A 17 -3.74 -7.87 -16.78
CA THR A 17 -3.13 -6.98 -17.78
C THR A 17 -1.73 -6.53 -17.36
N GLY A 18 -0.99 -5.94 -18.31
CA GLY A 18 0.35 -5.40 -18.12
C GLY A 18 1.46 -6.46 -18.04
N GLU A 19 2.70 -6.00 -18.14
CA GLU A 19 3.86 -6.88 -18.15
C GLU A 19 4.16 -7.44 -16.74
N PRO A 20 4.54 -8.73 -16.63
CA PRO A 20 5.04 -9.29 -15.38
C PRO A 20 6.27 -8.53 -14.85
N ALA A 21 6.34 -8.38 -13.54
CA ALA A 21 7.46 -7.78 -12.83
C ALA A 21 7.86 -8.67 -11.65
N ALA A 22 9.06 -8.45 -11.10
CA ALA A 22 9.38 -9.04 -9.80
C ALA A 22 8.42 -8.46 -8.74
N ALA A 23 7.88 -9.33 -7.88
CA ALA A 23 7.07 -8.89 -6.75
C ALA A 23 7.93 -8.07 -5.77
N ALA A 24 7.29 -7.17 -5.04
CA ALA A 24 7.93 -6.45 -3.94
C ALA A 24 8.37 -7.42 -2.84
N GLU A 25 9.41 -7.04 -2.10
CA GLU A 25 9.85 -7.79 -0.94
C GLU A 25 8.74 -7.86 0.11
N MET A 26 8.59 -9.01 0.76
CA MET A 26 7.71 -9.17 1.92
C MET A 26 8.52 -9.61 3.14
N THR A 27 8.18 -9.07 4.31
CA THR A 27 8.79 -9.46 5.58
C THR A 27 7.76 -9.49 6.71
N LYS A 28 8.13 -10.05 7.86
CA LYS A 28 7.23 -10.17 9.02
C LYS A 28 6.85 -8.79 9.54
N TRP A 29 5.56 -8.64 9.84
CA TRP A 29 5.02 -7.49 10.56
C TRP A 29 5.37 -7.62 12.04
N PHE A 30 6.40 -6.90 12.46
CA PHE A 30 6.96 -6.96 13.81
C PHE A 30 7.21 -8.40 14.27
N ASN A 31 6.77 -8.76 15.47
CA ASN A 31 6.89 -10.11 16.04
C ASN A 31 5.68 -11.00 15.75
N THR A 32 4.84 -10.64 14.77
CA THR A 32 3.68 -11.44 14.38
C THR A 32 4.02 -12.43 13.26
N ASN A 33 3.07 -13.31 12.94
CA ASN A 33 3.15 -14.17 11.74
C ASN A 33 2.56 -13.51 10.48
N TYR A 34 2.06 -12.28 10.58
CA TYR A 34 1.59 -11.52 9.42
C TYR A 34 2.78 -10.99 8.62
N HIS A 35 2.61 -10.82 7.32
CA HIS A 35 3.65 -10.29 6.43
C HIS A 35 3.12 -9.05 5.71
N TYR A 36 3.99 -8.06 5.53
CA TYR A 36 3.69 -6.84 4.79
C TYR A 36 4.65 -6.70 3.61
N MET A 37 4.21 -5.97 2.58
CA MET A 37 5.08 -5.55 1.47
C MET A 37 5.97 -4.40 1.94
N VAL A 38 7.28 -4.56 1.85
CA VAL A 38 8.27 -3.56 2.24
C VAL A 38 8.22 -2.39 1.25
N PRO A 39 7.91 -1.15 1.68
CA PRO A 39 7.98 0.01 0.81
C PRO A 39 9.39 0.24 0.26
N GLU A 40 9.50 0.53 -1.04
CA GLU A 40 10.77 0.77 -1.73
C GLU A 40 10.88 2.26 -2.09
N PHE A 41 11.93 2.92 -1.60
CA PHE A 41 12.12 4.37 -1.75
C PHE A 41 13.37 4.74 -2.54
N GLN A 42 13.32 5.90 -3.20
CA GLN A 42 14.45 6.52 -3.90
C GLN A 42 14.80 7.89 -3.29
N GLN A 43 16.06 8.31 -3.40
CA GLN A 43 16.48 9.64 -2.94
C GLN A 43 15.74 10.74 -3.71
N GLY A 44 15.20 11.74 -3.01
CA GLY A 44 14.46 12.84 -3.62
C GLY A 44 13.05 12.47 -4.10
N GLN A 45 12.55 11.27 -3.77
CA GLN A 45 11.21 10.83 -4.14
C GLN A 45 10.13 11.79 -3.61
N GLN A 46 9.21 12.15 -4.49
CA GLN A 46 8.03 12.94 -4.17
C GLN A 46 6.83 12.01 -4.01
N PHE A 47 5.96 12.31 -3.05
CA PHE A 47 4.73 11.55 -2.80
C PHE A 47 3.52 12.36 -3.26
N LYS A 48 2.51 11.66 -3.78
CA LYS A 48 1.19 12.22 -4.09
C LYS A 48 0.12 11.19 -3.75
N LEU A 49 -1.10 11.65 -3.52
CA LEU A 49 -2.25 10.76 -3.33
C LEU A 49 -2.47 9.93 -4.61
N GLY A 50 -2.35 8.61 -4.50
CA GLY A 50 -2.40 7.69 -5.63
C GLY A 50 -3.50 6.63 -5.56
N TRP A 51 -4.15 6.46 -4.41
CA TRP A 51 -5.21 5.48 -4.18
C TRP A 51 -6.23 6.05 -3.20
N THR A 52 -7.49 6.16 -3.63
CA THR A 52 -8.55 6.85 -2.87
C THR A 52 -9.43 5.91 -2.05
N GLN A 53 -9.21 4.59 -2.12
CA GLN A 53 -10.06 3.58 -1.51
C GLN A 53 -10.45 3.87 -0.05
N LEU A 54 -9.50 4.33 0.78
CA LEU A 54 -9.83 4.66 2.18
C LEU A 54 -10.88 5.77 2.29
N LEU A 55 -10.81 6.79 1.43
CA LEU A 55 -11.79 7.87 1.40
C LEU A 55 -13.15 7.34 0.92
N ASP A 56 -13.13 6.53 -0.13
CA ASP A 56 -14.34 5.92 -0.70
C ASP A 56 -15.04 5.01 0.34
N GLU A 57 -14.28 4.22 1.10
CA GLU A 57 -14.77 3.35 2.19
C GLU A 57 -15.29 4.15 3.39
N VAL A 58 -14.67 5.30 3.69
CA VAL A 58 -15.14 6.22 4.74
C VAL A 58 -16.48 6.81 4.35
N ASP A 59 -16.62 7.31 3.13
CA ASP A 59 -17.86 7.90 2.62
C ASP A 59 -19.00 6.85 2.58
N GLU A 60 -18.70 5.62 2.15
CA GLU A 60 -19.63 4.51 2.19
C GLU A 60 -20.12 4.22 3.62
N ALA A 61 -19.21 4.09 4.58
CA ALA A 61 -19.57 3.78 5.96
C ALA A 61 -20.40 4.91 6.61
N LEU A 62 -20.09 6.17 6.30
CA LEU A 62 -20.87 7.31 6.76
C LEU A 62 -22.27 7.34 6.14
N ALA A 63 -22.40 7.02 4.86
CA ALA A 63 -23.70 6.92 4.18
C ALA A 63 -24.58 5.80 4.78
N LEU A 64 -23.96 4.73 5.27
CA LEU A 64 -24.63 3.65 6.00
C LEU A 64 -24.95 3.98 7.47
N GLY A 65 -24.59 5.17 7.95
CA GLY A 65 -24.85 5.63 9.32
C GLY A 65 -23.93 5.02 10.37
N HIS A 66 -22.80 4.44 9.98
CA HIS A 66 -21.83 3.87 10.91
C HIS A 66 -20.95 4.93 11.55
N ARG A 67 -20.71 4.80 12.86
CA ARG A 67 -19.68 5.58 13.56
C ARG A 67 -18.34 4.86 13.42
N ILE A 68 -17.49 5.36 12.54
CA ILE A 68 -16.20 4.75 12.24
C ILE A 68 -15.01 5.54 12.78
N LYS A 69 -13.88 4.85 12.88
CA LYS A 69 -12.56 5.45 13.12
C LYS A 69 -11.62 5.01 12.00
N PRO A 70 -11.32 5.88 11.02
CA PRO A 70 -10.35 5.57 9.96
C PRO A 70 -8.98 5.25 10.55
N VAL A 71 -8.28 4.28 9.97
CA VAL A 71 -6.94 3.85 10.41
C VAL A 71 -5.96 4.04 9.27
N LEU A 72 -4.89 4.78 9.55
CA LEU A 72 -3.79 5.02 8.63
C LEU A 72 -2.49 4.65 9.31
N LEU A 73 -1.58 4.03 8.56
CA LEU A 73 -0.21 3.84 9.03
C LEU A 73 0.47 5.22 9.14
N GLY A 74 1.03 5.51 10.31
CA GLY A 74 1.70 6.78 10.55
C GLY A 74 2.87 7.01 9.58
N PRO A 75 3.13 8.25 9.13
CA PRO A 75 4.12 8.53 8.09
C PRO A 75 5.54 8.14 8.50
N LEU A 76 5.92 8.33 9.77
CA LEU A 76 7.22 7.91 10.28
C LEU A 76 7.37 6.39 10.29
N THR A 77 6.34 5.67 10.74
CA THR A 77 6.33 4.20 10.74
C THR A 77 6.38 3.65 9.31
N TYR A 78 5.67 4.28 8.36
CA TYR A 78 5.71 3.89 6.96
C TYR A 78 7.13 4.01 6.36
N LEU A 79 7.83 5.13 6.62
CA LEU A 79 9.21 5.30 6.19
C LEU A 79 10.15 4.32 6.88
N TRP A 80 9.98 4.11 8.19
CA TRP A 80 10.81 3.20 8.99
C TRP A 80 10.69 1.74 8.55
N LEU A 81 9.51 1.32 8.09
CA LEU A 81 9.25 -0.04 7.61
C LEU A 81 9.67 -0.25 6.14
N GLY A 82 10.12 0.79 5.45
CA GLY A 82 10.62 0.66 4.08
C GLY A 82 12.12 0.49 3.98
N LYS A 83 12.61 0.43 2.73
CA LYS A 83 14.03 0.37 2.39
C LYS A 83 14.32 1.30 1.22
N VAL A 84 15.53 1.83 1.19
CA VAL A 84 16.04 2.53 0.00
C VAL A 84 16.43 1.47 -1.04
N LYS A 85 15.91 1.61 -2.26
CA LYS A 85 16.38 0.86 -3.43
C LYS A 85 16.99 1.85 -4.41
N GLY A 86 18.32 1.83 -4.50
CA GLY A 86 19.12 2.74 -5.33
C GLY A 86 20.55 2.79 -4.83
#